data_AF-A0A1X6MUL1-F1
#
_entry.id   AF-A0A1X6MUL1-F1
#
_cell.length_a   1.000
_cell.length_b   1.000
_cell.length_c   1.000
_cell.angle_alpha   90.00
_cell.angle_beta   90.00
_cell.angle_gamma   90.00
#
_symmetry.space_group_name_H-M   'P 1'
#
loop_
_entity.id
_entity.type
_entity.pdbx_description
1 polymer ?
#
loop_
_entity_poly.entity_id
_entity_poly.type
_entity_poly.pdbx_seq_one_letter_code
_entity_poly.pdbx_strand_id
1 'polypeptide(L)'
;MSDSLPIFNETSAYSLAFVAFIGVVAVTASRTLLPKTASWQDKFTFIWLAFDAGIHFVFEGSFLYYSLFGRQVNTSSGPLAQMWKDYARADARWGFADPTIVSMEILTVLGAGTTSLYVLKKLIQDDPARHYWIVVLSTAELYGGWMTFAPEWVSGSQYLTTSNAFHLWVYLVFMNVIPSCYFSFGSPSQQPAVTPAMSQFTATSAYALTSISAVGVAAIVATRRLLPKTASVKDKFTFIWLAFDVGIHAAFDSAFLYFSLFGRQVNTSAGPLAQLWKDYARADARWGVADPTIVSMELITVIGTGATILYIMQKLVQDDPARHYWIIVLCTAELYGGWMTFAPEWLSGSQNLNTGDAFYLWVYLFFLNTIWVFVPIWLMFDSYRYIARSLRVLQKAERAKKA
;
A
#
# COMPACT_ATOMS: atom_id res chain seq x y z
N MET A 1 -11.88 -31.80 -22.31
CA MET A 1 -12.61 -31.03 -23.34
C MET A 1 -12.21 -29.58 -23.15
N SER A 2 -11.54 -29.00 -24.14
CA SER A 2 -11.10 -27.61 -24.12
C SER A 2 -12.29 -26.72 -24.44
N ASP A 3 -13.10 -26.39 -23.44
CA ASP A 3 -14.10 -25.33 -23.58
C ASP A 3 -13.36 -23.99 -23.53
N SER A 4 -12.80 -23.59 -24.67
CA SER A 4 -12.35 -22.23 -24.88
C SER A 4 -13.61 -21.35 -24.95
N LEU A 5 -14.10 -20.93 -23.77
CA LEU A 5 -15.14 -19.93 -23.68
C LEU A 5 -14.73 -18.72 -24.54
N PRO A 6 -15.64 -18.16 -25.35
CA PRO A 6 -15.31 -17.05 -26.23
C PRO A 6 -14.78 -15.86 -25.42
N ILE A 7 -13.65 -15.32 -25.87
CA ILE A 7 -12.94 -14.19 -25.23
C ILE A 7 -13.83 -12.94 -25.18
N PHE A 8 -14.74 -12.79 -26.14
CA PHE A 8 -15.74 -11.74 -26.18
C PHE A 8 -17.12 -12.35 -25.99
N ASN A 9 -17.77 -12.05 -24.88
CA ASN A 9 -19.11 -12.52 -24.53
C ASN A 9 -20.01 -11.32 -24.12
N GLU A 10 -21.24 -11.60 -23.69
CA GLU A 10 -22.16 -10.56 -23.22
C GLU A 10 -21.56 -9.73 -22.08
N THR A 11 -20.82 -10.36 -21.17
CA THR A 11 -20.11 -9.69 -20.07
C THR A 11 -19.07 -8.71 -20.61
N SER A 12 -18.27 -9.10 -21.61
CA SER A 12 -17.30 -8.20 -22.27
C SER A 12 -18.00 -6.99 -22.91
N ALA A 13 -19.15 -7.20 -23.55
CA ALA A 13 -19.93 -6.13 -24.15
C ALA A 13 -20.48 -5.16 -23.10
N TYR A 14 -21.00 -5.67 -21.97
CA TYR A 14 -21.47 -4.84 -20.86
C TYR A 14 -20.33 -4.05 -20.21
N SER A 15 -19.17 -4.66 -19.98
CA SER A 15 -18.00 -3.97 -19.42
C SER A 15 -17.52 -2.85 -20.34
N LEU A 16 -17.44 -3.08 -21.66
CA LEU A 16 -17.04 -2.05 -22.62
C LEU A 16 -18.08 -0.93 -22.76
N ALA A 17 -19.37 -1.28 -22.76
CA ALA A 17 -20.45 -0.29 -22.79
C ALA A 17 -20.41 0.59 -21.53
N PHE A 18 -20.13 0.00 -20.37
CA PHE A 18 -19.98 0.75 -19.12
C PHE A 18 -18.75 1.66 -19.13
N VAL A 19 -17.60 1.19 -19.61
CA VAL A 19 -16.38 2.01 -19.77
C VAL A 19 -16.64 3.19 -20.70
N ALA A 20 -17.30 2.96 -21.84
CA ALA A 20 -17.68 4.02 -22.76
C ALA A 20 -18.67 5.00 -22.13
N PHE A 21 -19.67 4.51 -21.39
CA PHE A 21 -20.64 5.33 -20.67
C PHE A 21 -19.97 6.24 -19.65
N ILE A 22 -19.11 5.71 -18.77
CA ILE A 22 -18.38 6.56 -17.81
C ILE A 22 -17.49 7.55 -18.56
N GLY A 23 -16.79 7.13 -19.62
CA GLY A 23 -15.96 8.05 -20.41
C GLY A 23 -16.75 9.24 -20.95
N VAL A 24 -17.94 9.01 -21.51
CA VAL A 24 -18.83 10.07 -21.99
C VAL A 24 -19.32 10.96 -20.83
N VAL A 25 -19.73 10.37 -19.71
CA VAL A 25 -20.16 11.12 -18.53
C VAL A 25 -19.03 11.99 -17.98
N ALA A 26 -17.82 11.44 -17.84
CA ALA A 26 -16.63 12.13 -17.35
C ALA A 26 -16.21 13.28 -18.28
N VAL A 27 -16.22 13.07 -19.59
CA VAL A 27 -15.92 14.11 -20.58
C VAL A 27 -16.96 15.23 -20.51
N THR A 28 -18.25 14.89 -20.50
CA THR A 28 -19.33 15.88 -20.38
C THR A 28 -19.20 16.66 -19.07
N ALA A 29 -19.04 15.96 -17.95
CA ALA A 29 -18.86 16.56 -16.62
C ALA A 29 -17.64 17.49 -16.56
N SER A 30 -16.52 17.11 -17.19
CA SER A 30 -15.32 17.97 -17.24
C SER A 30 -15.58 19.28 -17.98
N ARG A 31 -16.41 19.26 -19.03
CA ARG A 31 -16.76 20.45 -19.83
C ARG A 31 -17.79 21.34 -19.12
N THR A 32 -18.63 20.76 -18.27
CA THR A 32 -19.70 21.49 -17.57
C THR A 32 -19.31 22.01 -16.19
N LEU A 33 -18.51 21.23 -15.44
CA LEU A 33 -18.24 21.50 -14.02
C LEU A 33 -16.91 22.23 -13.77
N LEU A 34 -15.93 22.08 -14.65
CA LEU A 34 -14.65 22.75 -14.48
C LEU A 34 -14.74 24.24 -14.83
N PRO A 35 -13.89 25.09 -14.21
CA PRO A 35 -13.73 26.47 -14.63
C PRO A 35 -13.42 26.57 -16.13
N LYS A 36 -13.95 27.58 -16.82
CA LYS A 36 -13.66 27.82 -18.25
C LYS A 36 -12.16 28.00 -18.53
N THR A 37 -11.42 28.48 -17.53
CA THR A 37 -9.97 28.67 -17.55
C THR A 37 -9.17 27.41 -17.20
N ALA A 38 -9.83 26.28 -16.92
CA ALA A 38 -9.15 25.04 -16.57
C ALA A 38 -8.20 24.61 -17.68
N SER A 39 -6.99 24.23 -17.26
CA SER A 39 -5.95 23.73 -18.14
C SER A 39 -6.39 22.42 -18.80
N TRP A 40 -5.73 22.03 -19.90
CA TRP A 40 -6.02 20.72 -20.50
C TRP A 40 -5.62 19.58 -19.56
N GLN A 41 -4.58 19.78 -18.74
CA GLN A 41 -4.17 18.84 -17.70
C GLN A 41 -5.27 18.66 -16.66
N ASP A 42 -5.84 19.75 -16.12
CA ASP A 42 -6.95 19.65 -15.15
C ASP A 42 -8.18 18.96 -15.76
N LYS A 43 -8.47 19.20 -17.04
CA LYS A 43 -9.55 18.49 -17.76
C LYS A 43 -9.27 17.00 -17.89
N PHE A 44 -8.06 16.63 -18.30
CA PHE A 44 -7.65 15.24 -18.41
C PHE A 44 -7.67 14.54 -17.04
N THR A 45 -7.07 15.15 -16.01
CA THR A 45 -7.08 14.65 -14.64
C THR A 45 -8.51 14.49 -14.12
N PHE A 46 -9.41 15.43 -14.40
CA PHE A 46 -10.81 15.28 -14.03
C PHE A 46 -11.46 14.06 -14.70
N ILE A 47 -11.23 13.87 -16.01
CA ILE A 47 -11.81 12.75 -16.74
C ILE A 47 -11.27 11.43 -16.19
N TRP A 48 -9.95 11.34 -15.99
CA TRP A 48 -9.29 10.17 -15.42
C TRP A 48 -9.85 9.83 -14.04
N LEU A 49 -9.91 10.82 -13.12
CA LEU A 49 -10.35 10.57 -11.74
C LEU A 49 -11.86 10.32 -11.61
N ALA A 50 -12.66 10.83 -12.56
CA ALA A 50 -14.08 10.49 -12.63
C ALA A 50 -14.28 9.06 -13.14
N PHE A 51 -13.45 8.62 -14.09
CA PHE A 51 -13.42 7.23 -14.54
C PHE A 51 -13.00 6.30 -13.42
N ASP A 52 -11.87 6.61 -12.79
CA ASP A 52 -11.27 5.90 -11.66
C ASP A 52 -12.23 5.73 -10.47
N ALA A 53 -12.87 6.83 -10.02
CA ALA A 53 -13.93 6.74 -9.00
C ALA A 53 -15.08 5.81 -9.42
N GLY A 54 -15.44 5.78 -10.70
CA GLY A 54 -16.44 4.86 -11.24
C GLY A 54 -16.01 3.39 -11.16
N ILE A 55 -14.73 3.10 -11.43
CA ILE A 55 -14.16 1.75 -11.28
C ILE A 55 -14.20 1.32 -9.82
N HIS A 56 -13.68 2.15 -8.92
CA HIS A 56 -13.66 1.88 -7.48
C HIS A 56 -15.07 1.61 -6.93
N PHE A 57 -16.05 2.48 -7.20
CA PHE A 57 -17.36 2.30 -6.58
C PHE A 57 -18.25 1.24 -7.23
N VAL A 58 -18.14 1.03 -8.55
CA VAL A 58 -19.02 0.09 -9.26
C VAL A 58 -18.41 -1.29 -9.37
N PHE A 59 -17.17 -1.40 -9.86
CA PHE A 59 -16.55 -2.70 -10.08
C PHE A 59 -15.96 -3.24 -8.79
N GLU A 60 -14.99 -2.55 -8.22
CA GLU A 60 -14.30 -2.98 -6.99
C GLU A 60 -15.28 -3.03 -5.81
N GLY A 61 -16.19 -2.05 -5.72
CA GLY A 61 -17.30 -2.08 -4.75
C GLY A 61 -18.20 -3.31 -4.92
N SER A 62 -18.42 -3.78 -6.15
CA SER A 62 -19.16 -5.04 -6.37
C SER A 62 -18.33 -6.27 -6.01
N PHE A 63 -17.02 -6.26 -6.21
CA PHE A 63 -16.15 -7.33 -5.72
C PHE A 63 -16.24 -7.44 -4.20
N LEU A 64 -16.10 -6.32 -3.47
CA LEU A 64 -16.29 -6.31 -2.01
C LEU A 64 -17.67 -6.81 -1.61
N TYR A 65 -18.72 -6.41 -2.32
CA TYR A 65 -20.05 -6.94 -2.08
C TYR A 65 -20.06 -8.47 -2.20
N TYR A 66 -19.47 -9.05 -3.23
CA TYR A 66 -19.44 -10.51 -3.44
C TYR A 66 -18.39 -11.26 -2.61
N SER A 67 -17.47 -10.58 -1.95
CA SER A 67 -16.36 -11.22 -1.21
C SER A 67 -16.39 -10.98 0.31
N LEU A 68 -17.30 -10.15 0.80
CA LEU A 68 -17.50 -9.91 2.24
C LEU A 68 -18.67 -10.73 2.81
N PHE A 69 -18.67 -10.86 4.14
CA PHE A 69 -19.75 -11.52 4.92
C PHE A 69 -20.00 -12.97 4.51
N GLY A 70 -18.92 -13.72 4.23
CA GLY A 70 -18.98 -15.14 3.87
C GLY A 70 -19.39 -15.42 2.42
N ARG A 71 -19.55 -14.38 1.59
CA ARG A 71 -19.81 -14.52 0.15
C ARG A 71 -18.52 -14.73 -0.62
N GLN A 72 -18.64 -15.31 -1.82
CA GLN A 72 -17.54 -15.43 -2.78
C GLN A 72 -18.06 -15.16 -4.19
N VAL A 73 -17.21 -14.61 -5.06
CA VAL A 73 -17.55 -14.32 -6.46
C VAL A 73 -18.02 -15.58 -7.19
N ASN A 74 -17.30 -16.70 -7.02
CA ASN A 74 -17.58 -17.95 -7.74
C ASN A 74 -18.99 -18.51 -7.47
N THR A 75 -19.52 -18.31 -6.26
CA THR A 75 -20.86 -18.76 -5.85
C THR A 75 -21.94 -17.71 -6.07
N SER A 76 -21.57 -16.50 -6.45
CA SER A 76 -22.49 -15.39 -6.68
C SER A 76 -23.09 -15.42 -8.09
N SER A 77 -24.21 -14.73 -8.29
CA SER A 77 -24.91 -14.61 -9.57
C SER A 77 -25.12 -13.15 -9.95
N GLY A 78 -25.39 -12.89 -11.23
CA GLY A 78 -25.58 -11.55 -11.78
C GLY A 78 -24.42 -11.08 -12.68
N PRO A 79 -24.60 -9.98 -13.41
CA PRO A 79 -23.68 -9.55 -14.46
C PRO A 79 -22.29 -9.17 -13.91
N LEU A 80 -22.22 -8.46 -12.78
CA LEU A 80 -20.95 -8.09 -12.15
C LEU A 80 -20.24 -9.30 -11.53
N ALA A 81 -20.98 -10.27 -10.98
CA ALA A 81 -20.38 -11.52 -10.52
C ALA A 81 -19.80 -12.31 -11.69
N GLN A 82 -20.49 -12.36 -12.83
CA GLN A 82 -19.97 -13.00 -14.03
C GLN A 82 -18.72 -12.30 -14.59
N MET A 83 -18.68 -10.97 -14.54
CA MET A 83 -17.47 -10.20 -14.87
C MET A 83 -16.29 -10.55 -13.97
N TRP A 84 -16.52 -10.66 -12.66
CA TRP A 84 -15.46 -11.05 -11.74
C TRP A 84 -15.03 -12.51 -11.91
N LYS A 85 -15.94 -13.44 -12.26
CA LYS A 85 -15.57 -14.81 -12.66
C LYS A 85 -14.72 -14.82 -13.91
N ASP A 86 -15.00 -13.92 -14.85
CA ASP A 86 -14.22 -13.76 -16.07
C ASP A 86 -12.81 -13.23 -15.77
N TYR A 87 -12.68 -12.24 -14.89
CA TYR A 87 -11.39 -11.73 -14.40
C TYR A 87 -10.64 -12.78 -13.57
N ALA A 88 -11.35 -13.59 -12.78
CA ALA A 88 -10.78 -14.68 -11.98
C ALA A 88 -10.14 -15.79 -12.83
N ARG A 89 -10.40 -15.83 -14.13
CA ARG A 89 -9.66 -16.72 -15.05
C ARG A 89 -8.20 -16.28 -15.25
N ALA A 90 -7.91 -14.99 -15.06
CA ALA A 90 -6.54 -14.46 -15.10
C ALA A 90 -5.85 -14.60 -13.74
N ASP A 91 -6.59 -14.38 -12.64
CA ASP A 91 -6.11 -14.53 -11.27
C ASP A 91 -7.21 -15.13 -10.39
N ALA A 92 -7.07 -16.42 -10.06
CA ALA A 92 -8.12 -17.17 -9.39
C ALA A 92 -8.52 -16.61 -8.02
N ARG A 93 -7.66 -15.82 -7.35
CA ARG A 93 -7.96 -15.21 -6.05
C ARG A 93 -9.19 -14.30 -6.09
N TRP A 94 -9.45 -13.65 -7.22
CA TRP A 94 -10.62 -12.81 -7.43
C TRP A 94 -11.94 -13.59 -7.52
N GLY A 95 -11.87 -14.91 -7.68
CA GLY A 95 -13.03 -15.80 -7.61
C GLY A 95 -13.44 -16.14 -6.17
N PHE A 96 -12.54 -15.92 -5.21
CA PHE A 96 -12.69 -16.26 -3.80
C PHE A 96 -12.59 -15.00 -2.92
N ALA A 97 -12.91 -15.13 -1.63
CA ALA A 97 -12.71 -14.07 -0.65
C ALA A 97 -11.27 -14.10 -0.10
N ASP A 98 -10.28 -13.98 -0.99
CA ASP A 98 -8.87 -13.94 -0.60
C ASP A 98 -8.60 -12.74 0.33
N PRO A 99 -8.10 -12.93 1.57
CA PRO A 99 -7.96 -11.84 2.53
C PRO A 99 -7.04 -10.71 2.07
N THR A 100 -6.03 -11.00 1.25
CA THR A 100 -5.10 -10.00 0.73
C THR A 100 -5.77 -9.13 -0.32
N ILE A 101 -6.46 -9.75 -1.29
CA ILE A 101 -7.22 -9.00 -2.31
C ILE A 101 -8.37 -8.23 -1.67
N VAL A 102 -9.17 -8.85 -0.81
CA VAL A 102 -10.29 -8.16 -0.14
C VAL A 102 -9.81 -7.00 0.73
N SER A 103 -8.70 -7.16 1.46
CA SER A 103 -8.09 -6.09 2.26
C SER A 103 -7.68 -4.90 1.40
N MET A 104 -7.01 -5.16 0.28
CA MET A 104 -6.57 -4.15 -0.68
C MET A 104 -7.77 -3.41 -1.27
N GLU A 105 -8.79 -4.14 -1.70
CA GLU A 105 -9.99 -3.59 -2.31
C GLU A 105 -10.82 -2.75 -1.33
N ILE A 106 -10.78 -3.05 -0.03
CA ILE A 106 -11.38 -2.15 0.98
C ILE A 106 -10.72 -0.77 0.94
N LEU A 107 -9.39 -0.70 0.79
CA LEU A 107 -8.69 0.58 0.66
C LEU A 107 -8.94 1.26 -0.69
N THR A 108 -9.01 0.53 -1.79
CA THR A 108 -9.26 1.15 -3.10
C THR A 108 -10.68 1.72 -3.15
N VAL A 109 -11.69 0.99 -2.68
CA VAL A 109 -13.09 1.47 -2.67
C VAL A 109 -13.29 2.61 -1.67
N LEU A 110 -12.89 2.44 -0.41
CA LEU A 110 -13.18 3.42 0.64
C LEU A 110 -12.14 4.55 0.72
N GLY A 111 -10.90 4.28 0.32
CA GLY A 111 -9.80 5.24 0.34
C GLY A 111 -9.60 5.91 -1.02
N ALA A 112 -9.20 5.14 -2.04
CA ALA A 112 -8.88 5.69 -3.37
C ALA A 112 -10.12 6.32 -4.02
N GLY A 113 -11.24 5.59 -4.13
CA GLY A 113 -12.49 6.09 -4.71
C GLY A 113 -13.00 7.38 -4.04
N THR A 114 -12.97 7.47 -2.71
CA THR A 114 -13.40 8.69 -2.00
C THR A 114 -12.41 9.84 -2.19
N THR A 115 -11.11 9.53 -2.27
CA THR A 115 -10.06 10.52 -2.58
C THR A 115 -10.19 11.04 -4.00
N SER A 116 -10.48 10.19 -4.98
CA SER A 116 -10.75 10.57 -6.38
C SER A 116 -11.92 11.56 -6.44
N LEU A 117 -13.06 11.27 -5.78
CA LEU A 117 -14.18 12.23 -5.68
C LEU A 117 -13.78 13.54 -4.99
N TYR A 118 -12.96 13.47 -3.95
CA TYR A 118 -12.48 14.67 -3.25
C TYR A 118 -11.55 15.52 -4.14
N VAL A 119 -10.69 14.91 -4.94
CA VAL A 119 -9.86 15.60 -5.94
C VAL A 119 -10.72 16.24 -7.02
N LEU A 120 -11.76 15.55 -7.52
CA LEU A 120 -12.71 16.13 -8.48
C LEU A 120 -13.37 17.39 -7.91
N LYS A 121 -13.80 17.34 -6.63
CA LYS A 121 -14.32 18.53 -5.93
C LYS A 121 -13.29 19.66 -5.89
N LYS A 122 -12.02 19.35 -5.63
CA LYS A 122 -10.94 20.36 -5.60
C LYS A 122 -10.62 20.94 -6.98
N LEU A 123 -10.71 20.15 -8.03
CA LEU A 123 -10.60 20.61 -9.43
C LEU A 123 -11.73 21.59 -9.78
N ILE A 124 -12.99 21.27 -9.42
CA ILE A 124 -14.14 22.16 -9.63
C ILE A 124 -13.96 23.49 -8.89
N GLN A 125 -13.42 23.44 -7.68
CA GLN A 125 -13.14 24.63 -6.85
C GLN A 125 -11.92 25.43 -7.31
N ASP A 126 -11.18 24.97 -8.32
CA ASP A 126 -9.85 25.46 -8.69
C ASP A 126 -8.94 25.63 -7.47
N ASP A 127 -8.98 24.67 -6.53
CA ASP A 127 -8.14 24.67 -5.34
C ASP A 127 -6.84 23.90 -5.65
N PRO A 128 -5.66 24.53 -5.57
CA PRO A 128 -4.42 23.87 -5.94
C PRO A 128 -3.96 22.86 -4.88
N ALA A 129 -4.63 22.80 -3.72
CA ALA A 129 -4.47 21.71 -2.77
C ALA A 129 -4.81 20.33 -3.36
N ARG A 130 -5.48 20.27 -4.53
CA ARG A 130 -5.70 19.02 -5.29
C ARG A 130 -4.41 18.23 -5.53
N HIS A 131 -3.28 18.90 -5.78
CA HIS A 131 -2.02 18.24 -6.09
C HIS A 131 -1.52 17.35 -4.95
N TYR A 132 -1.73 17.76 -3.70
CA TYR A 132 -1.42 16.92 -2.55
C TYR A 132 -2.19 15.59 -2.60
N TRP A 133 -3.50 15.67 -2.82
CA TRP A 133 -4.38 14.49 -2.81
C TRP A 133 -4.18 13.59 -4.02
N ILE A 134 -3.78 14.15 -5.16
CA ILE A 134 -3.35 13.38 -6.33
C ILE A 134 -2.10 12.54 -5.98
N VAL A 135 -1.13 13.09 -5.25
CA VAL A 135 0.06 12.33 -4.84
C VAL A 135 -0.30 11.21 -3.87
N VAL A 136 -1.18 11.47 -2.90
CA VAL A 136 -1.69 10.43 -1.98
C VAL A 136 -2.37 9.31 -2.79
N LEU A 137 -3.31 9.68 -3.65
CA LEU A 137 -4.06 8.72 -4.47
C LEU A 137 -3.15 7.87 -5.36
N SER A 138 -2.31 8.52 -6.19
CA SER A 138 -1.43 7.81 -7.11
C SER A 138 -0.43 6.91 -6.39
N THR A 139 0.05 7.31 -5.21
CA THR A 139 0.94 6.47 -4.41
C THR A 139 0.21 5.24 -3.88
N ALA A 140 -1.02 5.41 -3.39
CA ALA A 140 -1.85 4.31 -2.89
C ALA A 140 -2.23 3.33 -4.02
N GLU A 141 -2.57 3.82 -5.21
CA GLU A 141 -2.88 2.98 -6.38
C GLU A 141 -1.66 2.19 -6.86
N LEU A 142 -0.47 2.82 -6.91
CA LEU A 142 0.76 2.12 -7.27
C LEU A 142 1.13 1.04 -6.23
N TYR A 143 0.95 1.33 -4.95
CA TYR A 143 1.16 0.34 -3.88
C TYR A 143 0.13 -0.79 -3.95
N GLY A 144 -1.13 -0.47 -4.18
CA GLY A 144 -2.19 -1.46 -4.41
C GLY A 144 -1.86 -2.38 -5.58
N GLY A 145 -1.48 -1.81 -6.73
CA GLY A 145 -1.03 -2.59 -7.89
C GLY A 145 0.14 -3.53 -7.57
N TRP A 146 1.11 -3.09 -6.76
CA TRP A 146 2.17 -3.97 -6.25
C TRP A 146 1.60 -5.12 -5.40
N MET A 147 0.70 -4.82 -4.46
CA MET A 147 0.09 -5.81 -3.56
C MET A 147 -0.87 -6.76 -4.29
N THR A 148 -1.41 -6.39 -5.44
CA THR A 148 -2.13 -7.31 -6.31
C THR A 148 -1.21 -8.43 -6.77
N PHE A 149 -0.02 -8.15 -7.30
CA PHE A 149 0.79 -9.17 -8.00
C PHE A 149 1.96 -9.73 -7.20
N ALA A 150 2.62 -8.92 -6.38
CA ALA A 150 3.83 -9.34 -5.69
C ALA A 150 3.62 -10.59 -4.80
N PRO A 151 2.50 -10.74 -4.06
CA PRO A 151 2.24 -11.97 -3.30
C PRO A 151 2.19 -13.22 -4.19
N GLU A 152 1.68 -13.10 -5.41
CA GLU A 152 1.69 -14.20 -6.36
C GLU A 152 3.09 -14.47 -6.91
N TRP A 153 3.86 -13.45 -7.25
CA TRP A 153 5.24 -13.66 -7.69
C TRP A 153 6.08 -14.35 -6.62
N VAL A 154 5.93 -13.94 -5.36
CA VAL A 154 6.61 -14.52 -4.20
C VAL A 154 6.14 -15.96 -3.89
N SER A 155 4.91 -16.33 -4.26
CA SER A 155 4.40 -17.69 -4.07
C SER A 155 4.48 -18.58 -5.31
N GLY A 156 5.17 -18.14 -6.36
CA GLY A 156 5.37 -18.91 -7.59
C GLY A 156 4.20 -18.84 -8.58
N SER A 157 3.34 -17.84 -8.47
CA SER A 157 2.23 -17.51 -9.38
C SER A 157 1.21 -18.64 -9.50
N GLN A 158 0.90 -19.27 -8.36
CA GLN A 158 -0.01 -20.41 -8.23
C GLN A 158 -1.42 -20.16 -8.79
N TYR A 159 -1.93 -18.93 -8.71
CA TYR A 159 -3.26 -18.54 -9.14
C TYR A 159 -3.27 -17.73 -10.45
N LEU A 160 -2.11 -17.24 -10.90
CA LEU A 160 -2.00 -16.45 -12.12
C LEU A 160 -1.93 -17.34 -13.37
N THR A 161 -2.85 -17.10 -14.30
CA THR A 161 -2.81 -17.73 -15.62
C THR A 161 -1.97 -16.89 -16.58
N THR A 162 -0.68 -17.20 -16.68
CA THR A 162 0.27 -16.47 -17.55
C THR A 162 0.46 -17.11 -18.93
N SER A 163 -0.05 -18.32 -19.15
CA SER A 163 0.08 -19.06 -20.41
C SER A 163 -0.81 -18.54 -21.54
N ASN A 164 -1.83 -17.75 -21.23
CA ASN A 164 -2.72 -17.12 -22.19
C ASN A 164 -2.32 -15.64 -22.38
N ALA A 165 -1.97 -15.25 -23.61
CA ALA A 165 -1.52 -13.89 -23.92
C ALA A 165 -2.54 -12.80 -23.59
N PHE A 166 -3.84 -13.10 -23.69
CA PHE A 166 -4.90 -12.16 -23.31
C PHE A 166 -4.97 -11.99 -21.78
N HIS A 167 -4.93 -13.09 -21.02
CA HIS A 167 -4.89 -13.02 -19.55
C HIS A 167 -3.63 -12.29 -19.07
N LEU A 168 -2.46 -12.64 -19.61
CA LEU A 168 -1.21 -12.01 -19.24
C LEU A 168 -1.14 -10.54 -19.64
N TRP A 169 -1.29 -10.22 -20.93
CA TRP A 169 -1.00 -8.86 -21.40
C TRP A 169 -2.16 -7.89 -21.21
N VAL A 170 -3.41 -8.34 -21.29
CA VAL A 170 -4.57 -7.46 -21.16
C VAL A 170 -4.99 -7.36 -19.69
N TYR A 171 -5.34 -8.49 -19.05
CA TYR A 171 -5.89 -8.44 -17.69
C TYR A 171 -4.84 -8.18 -16.60
N LEU A 172 -3.63 -8.74 -16.72
CA LEU A 172 -2.61 -8.60 -15.68
C LEU A 172 -1.68 -7.41 -15.95
N VAL A 173 -1.13 -7.26 -17.17
CA VAL A 173 -0.12 -6.21 -17.45
C VAL A 173 -0.73 -4.87 -17.87
N PHE A 174 -1.59 -4.81 -18.90
CA PHE A 174 -2.08 -3.54 -19.44
C PHE A 174 -3.01 -2.82 -18.47
N MET A 175 -3.89 -3.55 -17.79
CA MET A 175 -4.83 -2.96 -16.83
C MET A 175 -4.20 -2.58 -15.48
N ASN A 176 -2.96 -3.01 -15.18
CA ASN A 176 -2.34 -2.77 -13.86
C ASN A 176 -0.87 -2.30 -13.90
N VAL A 177 -0.28 -2.08 -15.09
CA VAL A 177 1.03 -1.49 -15.40
C VAL A 177 2.17 -1.79 -14.41
N ILE A 178 2.81 -2.97 -14.47
CA ILE A 178 4.16 -3.25 -13.90
C ILE A 178 4.95 -4.28 -14.78
N PRO A 179 6.30 -4.23 -14.87
CA PRO A 179 7.11 -5.10 -15.70
C PRO A 179 7.17 -6.56 -15.23
N SER A 180 7.22 -7.48 -16.19
CA SER A 180 7.37 -8.92 -16.00
C SER A 180 8.75 -9.29 -15.44
N CYS A 181 8.87 -9.42 -14.13
CA CYS A 181 10.03 -10.05 -13.49
C CYS A 181 9.59 -11.36 -12.83
N TYR A 182 9.77 -12.47 -13.56
CA TYR A 182 9.62 -13.81 -13.00
C TYR A 182 10.79 -14.07 -12.03
N PHE A 183 10.53 -13.90 -10.74
CA PHE A 183 11.38 -14.46 -9.71
C PHE A 183 10.69 -15.72 -9.17
N SER A 184 11.30 -16.87 -9.37
CA SER A 184 10.81 -18.12 -8.81
C SER A 184 11.24 -18.20 -7.35
N PHE A 185 10.28 -17.94 -6.46
CA PHE A 185 10.42 -18.11 -5.02
C PHE A 185 9.66 -19.38 -4.65
N GLY A 186 10.33 -20.31 -3.96
CA GLY A 186 9.81 -21.67 -3.74
C GLY A 186 8.46 -21.72 -3.00
N SER A 187 7.74 -22.84 -3.18
CA SER A 187 6.44 -23.12 -2.54
C SER A 187 6.47 -22.95 -1.02
N PRO A 188 5.48 -22.26 -0.41
CA PRO A 188 5.28 -22.30 1.03
C PRO A 188 5.02 -23.74 1.48
N SER A 189 5.62 -24.16 2.59
CA SER A 189 5.26 -25.39 3.27
C SER A 189 4.29 -25.05 4.39
N GLN A 190 3.10 -25.65 4.39
CA GLN A 190 2.20 -25.57 5.55
C GLN A 190 2.80 -26.38 6.70
N GLN A 191 2.90 -25.78 7.89
CA GLN A 191 3.31 -26.49 9.10
C GLN A 191 2.64 -25.94 10.37
N PRO A 192 2.59 -26.76 11.45
CA PRO A 192 1.48 -26.83 12.37
C PRO A 192 1.49 -25.73 13.44
N ALA A 193 0.32 -25.58 14.09
CA ALA A 193 0.09 -24.65 15.19
C ALA A 193 1.19 -24.75 16.27
N VAL A 194 1.93 -23.65 16.45
CA VAL A 194 2.86 -23.50 17.56
C VAL A 194 2.02 -23.19 18.81
N THR A 195 1.93 -24.16 19.73
CA THR A 195 1.37 -23.91 21.05
C THR A 195 2.21 -22.83 21.75
N PRO A 196 1.63 -21.69 22.17
CA PRO A 196 2.39 -20.67 22.87
C PRO A 196 2.71 -21.21 24.27
N ALA A 197 3.99 -21.43 24.55
CA ALA A 197 4.44 -21.45 25.94
C ALA A 197 4.23 -20.04 26.52
N MET A 198 3.74 -19.94 27.77
CA MET A 198 3.60 -18.67 28.48
C MET A 198 4.90 -17.86 28.37
N SER A 199 4.81 -16.65 27.81
CA SER A 199 5.94 -15.76 27.58
C SER A 199 6.40 -15.11 28.89
N GLN A 200 7.69 -15.25 29.19
CA GLN A 200 8.42 -14.30 30.03
C GLN A 200 9.33 -13.48 29.12
N PHE A 201 9.55 -12.21 29.47
CA PHE A 201 10.58 -11.35 28.87
C PHE A 201 11.90 -12.11 28.73
N THR A 202 12.35 -12.34 27.49
CA THR A 202 13.53 -13.17 27.21
C THR A 202 14.79 -12.33 27.05
N ALA A 203 15.96 -12.96 27.10
CA ALA A 203 17.22 -12.32 26.69
C ALA A 203 17.14 -11.77 25.25
N THR A 204 16.43 -12.47 24.36
CA THR A 204 16.17 -12.00 22.98
C THR A 204 15.34 -10.73 22.96
N SER A 205 14.30 -10.64 23.81
CA SER A 205 13.48 -9.44 23.94
C SER A 205 14.31 -8.26 24.47
N ALA A 206 15.24 -8.50 25.40
CA ALA A 206 16.19 -7.48 25.87
C ALA A 206 17.15 -7.01 24.76
N TYR A 207 17.67 -7.93 23.95
CA TYR A 207 18.52 -7.58 22.80
C TYR A 207 17.74 -6.78 21.76
N ALA A 208 16.50 -7.18 21.45
CA ALA A 208 15.65 -6.45 20.50
C ALA A 208 15.43 -4.99 20.96
N LEU A 209 15.03 -4.79 22.21
CA LEU A 209 14.84 -3.44 22.77
C LEU A 209 16.14 -2.63 22.78
N THR A 210 17.27 -3.26 23.07
CA THR A 210 18.59 -2.61 23.05
C THR A 210 18.98 -2.19 21.63
N SER A 211 18.75 -3.05 20.63
CA SER A 211 19.02 -2.74 19.22
C SER A 211 18.13 -1.61 18.71
N ILE A 212 16.84 -1.62 19.02
CA ILE A 212 15.90 -0.53 18.68
C ILE A 212 16.36 0.79 19.35
N SER A 213 16.74 0.73 20.63
CA SER A 213 17.25 1.90 21.35
C SER A 213 18.54 2.44 20.73
N ALA A 214 19.44 1.56 20.28
CA ALA A 214 20.68 1.95 19.62
C ALA A 214 20.41 2.66 18.28
N VAL A 215 19.44 2.18 17.49
CA VAL A 215 18.98 2.87 16.27
C VAL A 215 18.44 4.26 16.60
N GLY A 216 17.63 4.39 17.65
CA GLY A 216 17.11 5.69 18.11
C GLY A 216 18.21 6.66 18.55
N VAL A 217 19.21 6.19 19.29
CA VAL A 217 20.38 7.01 19.67
C VAL A 217 21.18 7.43 18.44
N ALA A 218 21.40 6.52 17.48
CA ALA A 218 22.09 6.82 16.23
C ALA A 218 21.34 7.90 15.43
N ALA A 219 20.01 7.82 15.36
CA ALA A 219 19.16 8.82 14.71
C ALA A 219 19.28 10.21 15.35
N ILE A 220 19.30 10.29 16.68
CA ILE A 220 19.50 11.54 17.43
C ILE A 220 20.89 12.12 17.16
N VAL A 221 21.93 11.28 17.16
CA VAL A 221 23.30 11.71 16.85
C VAL A 221 23.41 12.21 15.41
N ALA A 222 22.86 11.47 14.44
CA ALA A 222 22.84 11.85 13.03
C ALA A 222 22.17 13.22 12.84
N THR A 223 21.04 13.46 13.49
CA THR A 223 20.34 14.76 13.48
C THR A 223 21.24 15.90 13.93
N ARG A 224 21.97 15.73 15.03
CA ARG A 224 22.88 16.77 15.56
C ARG A 224 24.08 17.04 14.65
N ARG A 225 24.47 16.07 13.82
CA ARG A 225 25.64 16.15 12.95
C ARG A 225 25.32 16.64 11.54
N LEU A 226 24.18 16.24 10.99
CA LEU A 226 23.86 16.41 9.58
C LEU A 226 22.91 17.58 9.30
N LEU A 227 21.96 17.87 10.21
CA LEU A 227 21.03 18.98 9.96
C LEU A 227 21.67 20.36 10.21
N PRO A 228 21.27 21.38 9.43
CA PRO A 228 21.63 22.76 9.72
C PRO A 228 21.23 23.17 11.14
N LYS A 229 22.06 23.99 11.81
CA LYS A 229 21.75 24.49 13.17
C LYS A 229 20.45 25.29 13.22
N THR A 230 20.08 25.91 12.10
CA THR A 230 18.85 26.67 11.88
C THR A 230 17.60 25.81 11.67
N ALA A 231 17.75 24.48 11.55
CA ALA A 231 16.63 23.57 11.29
C ALA A 231 15.55 23.70 12.38
N SER A 232 14.29 23.71 11.93
CA SER A 232 13.14 23.85 12.82
C SER A 232 13.00 22.64 13.74
N VAL A 233 12.22 22.79 14.82
CA VAL A 233 11.91 21.65 15.72
C VAL A 233 11.22 20.52 14.96
N LYS A 234 10.37 20.87 13.98
CA LYS A 234 9.69 19.89 13.12
C LYS A 234 10.68 19.16 12.23
N ASP A 235 11.56 19.87 11.54
CA ASP A 235 12.56 19.24 10.67
C ASP A 235 13.51 18.33 11.47
N LYS A 236 13.89 18.74 12.70
CA LYS A 236 14.68 17.90 13.61
C LYS A 236 13.93 16.64 14.01
N PHE A 237 12.66 16.75 14.40
CA PHE A 237 11.84 15.58 14.74
C PHE A 237 11.65 14.66 13.52
N THR A 238 11.31 15.22 12.36
CA THR A 238 11.16 14.47 11.11
C THR A 238 12.45 13.74 10.75
N PHE A 239 13.61 14.38 10.86
CA PHE A 239 14.88 13.72 10.57
C PHE A 239 15.21 12.61 11.57
N ILE A 240 14.91 12.79 12.86
CA ILE A 240 15.08 11.72 13.86
C ILE A 240 14.18 10.53 13.51
N TRP A 241 12.91 10.78 13.20
CA TRP A 241 11.98 9.73 12.78
C TRP A 241 12.51 8.99 11.56
N LEU A 242 12.83 9.70 10.48
CA LEU A 242 13.31 9.11 9.23
C LEU A 242 14.62 8.35 9.39
N ALA A 243 15.56 8.86 10.19
CA ALA A 243 16.81 8.16 10.47
C ALA A 243 16.59 6.89 11.30
N PHE A 244 15.62 6.91 12.22
CA PHE A 244 15.19 5.72 12.94
C PHE A 244 14.54 4.72 11.99
N ASP A 245 13.61 5.19 11.16
CA ASP A 245 12.81 4.42 10.20
C ASP A 245 13.68 3.64 9.21
N VAL A 246 14.58 4.32 8.50
CA VAL A 246 15.52 3.65 7.59
C VAL A 246 16.47 2.72 8.34
N GLY A 247 16.78 3.03 9.60
CA GLY A 247 17.55 2.14 10.46
C GLY A 247 16.80 0.85 10.77
N ILE A 248 15.48 0.92 10.98
CA ILE A 248 14.63 -0.26 11.14
C ILE A 248 14.60 -1.08 9.85
N HIS A 249 14.32 -0.45 8.70
CA HIS A 249 14.25 -1.13 7.41
C HIS A 249 15.57 -1.81 7.03
N ALA A 250 16.69 -1.12 7.26
CA ALA A 250 18.02 -1.65 6.93
C ALA A 250 18.45 -2.78 7.88
N ALA A 251 18.12 -2.72 9.17
CA ALA A 251 18.62 -3.67 10.16
C ALA A 251 17.70 -4.87 10.37
N PHE A 252 16.39 -4.65 10.45
CA PHE A 252 15.41 -5.68 10.80
C PHE A 252 14.71 -6.21 9.57
N ASP A 253 14.08 -5.35 8.76
CA ASP A 253 13.23 -5.77 7.64
C ASP A 253 14.06 -6.44 6.54
N SER A 254 15.26 -5.91 6.28
CA SER A 254 16.25 -6.56 5.41
C SER A 254 16.66 -7.94 5.93
N ALA A 255 16.73 -8.13 7.25
CA ALA A 255 17.01 -9.43 7.84
C ALA A 255 15.82 -10.38 7.71
N PHE A 256 14.58 -9.90 7.86
CA PHE A 256 13.38 -10.68 7.59
C PHE A 256 13.36 -11.17 6.15
N LEU A 257 13.55 -10.27 5.17
CA LEU A 257 13.63 -10.65 3.77
C LEU A 257 14.74 -11.66 3.50
N TYR A 258 15.91 -11.48 4.12
CA TYR A 258 16.96 -12.47 4.04
C TYR A 258 16.50 -13.84 4.57
N PHE A 259 15.77 -13.93 5.67
CA PHE A 259 15.28 -15.21 6.20
C PHE A 259 14.00 -15.74 5.54
N SER A 260 13.35 -14.98 4.67
CA SER A 260 12.05 -15.33 4.07
C SER A 260 12.08 -15.46 2.55
N LEU A 261 13.20 -15.15 1.89
CA LEU A 261 13.38 -15.30 0.44
C LEU A 261 14.18 -16.57 0.09
N PHE A 262 13.98 -17.05 -1.15
CA PHE A 262 14.68 -18.20 -1.74
C PHE A 262 14.48 -19.50 -0.95
N GLY A 263 13.25 -19.74 -0.50
CA GLY A 263 12.86 -20.97 0.23
C GLY A 263 13.32 -21.02 1.69
N ARG A 264 13.87 -19.92 2.22
CA ARG A 264 14.20 -19.79 3.65
C ARG A 264 12.96 -19.43 4.46
N GLN A 265 12.99 -19.77 5.74
CA GLN A 265 11.99 -19.36 6.72
C GLN A 265 12.68 -18.91 8.01
N VAL A 266 12.13 -17.90 8.68
CA VAL A 266 12.63 -17.42 9.98
C VAL A 266 12.67 -18.55 11.00
N ASN A 267 11.60 -19.35 11.09
CA ASN A 267 11.46 -20.42 12.08
C ASN A 267 12.57 -21.48 11.98
N THR A 268 13.05 -21.77 10.77
CA THR A 268 14.14 -22.75 10.53
C THR A 268 15.52 -22.11 10.52
N SER A 269 15.62 -20.78 10.62
CA SER A 269 16.89 -20.05 10.57
C SER A 269 17.56 -19.95 11.95
N ALA A 270 18.89 -19.82 11.95
CA ALA A 270 19.70 -19.68 13.17
C ALA A 270 20.39 -18.31 13.22
N GLY A 271 20.85 -17.93 14.41
CA GLY A 271 21.55 -16.66 14.65
C GLY A 271 20.70 -15.59 15.34
N PRO A 272 21.33 -14.52 15.84
CA PRO A 272 20.67 -13.53 16.70
C PRO A 272 19.50 -12.80 16.03
N LEU A 273 19.65 -12.41 14.75
CA LEU A 273 18.58 -11.74 14.00
C LEU A 273 17.41 -12.68 13.71
N ALA A 274 17.67 -13.96 13.44
CA ALA A 274 16.61 -14.96 13.29
C ALA A 274 15.86 -15.18 14.62
N GLN A 275 16.56 -15.19 15.76
CA GLN A 275 15.93 -15.29 17.07
C GLN A 275 15.06 -14.08 17.39
N LEU A 276 15.48 -12.88 17.00
CA LEU A 276 14.68 -11.66 17.14
C LEU A 276 13.37 -11.77 16.34
N TRP A 277 13.45 -12.20 15.08
CA TRP A 277 12.26 -12.42 14.27
C TRP A 277 11.38 -13.55 14.78
N LYS A 278 11.95 -14.61 15.38
CA LYS A 278 11.18 -15.65 16.09
C LYS A 278 10.46 -15.11 17.33
N ASP A 279 11.00 -14.10 18.01
CA ASP A 279 10.30 -13.42 19.11
C ASP A 279 9.12 -12.61 18.60
N TYR A 280 9.30 -11.85 17.52
CA TYR A 280 8.18 -11.15 16.88
C TYR A 280 7.13 -12.12 16.33
N ALA A 281 7.55 -13.28 15.80
CA ALA A 281 6.67 -14.33 15.32
C ALA A 281 5.78 -14.96 16.42
N ARG A 282 6.09 -14.73 17.70
CA ARG A 282 5.19 -15.12 18.81
C ARG A 282 4.00 -14.18 18.96
N ALA A 283 4.11 -12.94 18.47
CA ALA A 283 3.02 -11.98 18.40
C ALA A 283 2.23 -12.13 17.09
N ASP A 284 2.90 -12.40 15.97
CA ASP A 284 2.28 -12.65 14.66
C ASP A 284 3.01 -13.78 13.93
N ALA A 285 2.40 -14.97 13.89
CA ALA A 285 3.03 -16.19 13.40
C ALA A 285 3.50 -16.11 11.93
N ARG A 286 2.92 -15.21 11.13
CA ARG A 286 3.29 -15.01 9.72
C ARG A 286 4.73 -14.56 9.54
N TRP A 287 5.29 -13.82 10.51
CA TRP A 287 6.69 -13.39 10.49
C TRP A 287 7.69 -14.52 10.79
N GLY A 288 7.20 -15.67 11.25
CA GLY A 288 8.01 -16.88 11.41
C GLY A 288 8.20 -17.65 10.10
N VAL A 289 7.41 -17.34 9.08
CA VAL A 289 7.36 -18.03 7.78
C VAL A 289 7.49 -17.04 6.62
N ALA A 290 7.60 -17.54 5.40
CA ALA A 290 7.62 -16.71 4.20
C ALA A 290 6.18 -16.40 3.74
N ASP A 291 5.40 -15.71 4.58
CA ASP A 291 4.04 -15.29 4.21
C ASP A 291 4.09 -14.37 2.98
N PRO A 292 3.40 -14.70 1.87
CA PRO A 292 3.53 -13.95 0.63
C PRO A 292 3.10 -12.48 0.74
N THR A 293 2.14 -12.16 1.59
CA THR A 293 1.66 -10.78 1.78
C THR A 293 2.70 -9.97 2.54
N ILE A 294 3.20 -10.49 3.67
CA ILE A 294 4.23 -9.81 4.47
C ILE A 294 5.53 -9.68 3.67
N VAL A 295 6.00 -10.73 3.01
CA VAL A 295 7.23 -10.67 2.19
C VAL A 295 7.10 -9.65 1.06
N SER A 296 5.95 -9.58 0.38
CA SER A 296 5.72 -8.62 -0.70
C SER A 296 5.72 -7.18 -0.22
N MET A 297 5.10 -6.93 0.93
CA MET A 297 5.11 -5.62 1.58
C MET A 297 6.54 -5.23 1.98
N GLU A 298 7.28 -6.15 2.61
CA GLU A 298 8.64 -5.85 3.07
C GLU A 298 9.63 -5.63 1.93
N LEU A 299 9.42 -6.24 0.76
CA LEU A 299 10.23 -5.96 -0.44
C LEU A 299 10.16 -4.48 -0.85
N ILE A 300 8.95 -3.90 -0.87
CA ILE A 300 8.79 -2.47 -1.22
C ILE A 300 9.22 -1.56 -0.07
N THR A 301 9.05 -1.97 1.18
CA THR A 301 9.56 -1.26 2.36
C THR A 301 11.09 -1.13 2.30
N VAL A 302 11.81 -2.25 2.21
CA VAL A 302 13.28 -2.22 2.24
C VAL A 302 13.88 -1.48 1.04
N ILE A 303 13.38 -1.75 -0.18
CA ILE A 303 13.98 -1.19 -1.39
C ILE A 303 13.41 0.20 -1.71
N GLY A 304 12.08 0.33 -1.71
CA GLY A 304 11.36 1.53 -2.12
C GLY A 304 11.32 2.59 -1.02
N THR A 305 10.76 2.28 0.16
CA THR A 305 10.63 3.25 1.25
C THR A 305 12.00 3.60 1.83
N GLY A 306 12.88 2.61 2.02
CA GLY A 306 14.27 2.83 2.45
C GLY A 306 15.04 3.84 1.60
N ALA A 307 15.01 3.70 0.26
CA ALA A 307 15.65 4.66 -0.64
C ALA A 307 14.99 6.05 -0.60
N THR A 308 13.65 6.09 -0.51
CA THR A 308 12.87 7.33 -0.42
C THR A 308 13.20 8.10 0.87
N ILE A 309 13.35 7.41 1.99
CA ILE A 309 13.73 8.00 3.28
C ILE A 309 15.09 8.68 3.17
N LEU A 310 16.10 8.00 2.63
CA LEU A 310 17.44 8.57 2.44
C LEU A 310 17.40 9.82 1.57
N TYR A 311 16.57 9.82 0.53
CA TYR A 311 16.36 10.98 -0.33
C TYR A 311 15.68 12.14 0.42
N ILE A 312 14.66 11.88 1.22
CA ILE A 312 14.01 12.91 2.06
C ILE A 312 15.00 13.49 3.06
N MET A 313 15.81 12.65 3.71
CA MET A 313 16.85 13.10 4.64
C MET A 313 17.86 14.01 3.96
N GLN A 314 18.28 13.68 2.73
CA GLN A 314 19.12 14.58 1.92
C GLN A 314 18.43 15.93 1.67
N LYS A 315 17.13 15.92 1.35
CA LYS A 315 16.35 17.15 1.14
C LYS A 315 16.18 17.98 2.40
N LEU A 316 16.06 17.35 3.56
CA LEU A 316 16.07 18.02 4.86
C LEU A 316 17.43 18.69 5.15
N VAL A 317 18.55 18.03 4.84
CA VAL A 317 19.90 18.61 4.98
C VAL A 317 20.08 19.83 4.07
N GLN A 318 19.51 19.76 2.86
CA GLN A 318 19.56 20.83 1.86
C GLN A 318 18.56 21.97 2.12
N ASP A 319 17.71 21.85 3.14
CA ASP A 319 16.52 22.70 3.36
C ASP A 319 15.66 22.87 2.10
N ASP A 320 15.55 21.81 1.31
CA ASP A 320 14.79 21.81 0.07
C ASP A 320 13.30 21.50 0.39
N PRO A 321 12.35 22.36 -0.01
CA PRO A 321 10.93 22.14 0.23
C PRO A 321 10.34 20.94 -0.51
N ALA A 322 11.04 20.41 -1.52
CA ALA A 322 10.65 19.17 -2.21
C ALA A 322 10.55 17.96 -1.25
N ARG A 323 11.16 18.03 -0.06
CA ARG A 323 10.97 17.03 1.00
C ARG A 323 9.50 16.73 1.29
N HIS A 324 8.62 17.73 1.25
CA HIS A 324 7.20 17.54 1.57
C HIS A 324 6.49 16.65 0.56
N TYR A 325 6.86 16.71 -0.73
CA TYR A 325 6.33 15.79 -1.74
C TYR A 325 6.70 14.35 -1.41
N TRP A 326 7.98 14.10 -1.15
CA TRP A 326 8.48 12.75 -0.89
C TRP A 326 8.03 12.19 0.45
N ILE A 327 7.84 13.05 1.47
CA ILE A 327 7.23 12.65 2.74
C ILE A 327 5.80 12.13 2.51
N ILE A 328 5.02 12.74 1.61
CA ILE A 328 3.68 12.25 1.30
C ILE A 328 3.73 10.87 0.63
N VAL A 329 4.63 10.70 -0.33
CA VAL A 329 4.84 9.40 -1.00
C VAL A 329 5.22 8.34 0.03
N LEU A 330 6.22 8.62 0.87
CA LEU A 330 6.68 7.72 1.91
C LEU A 330 5.56 7.33 2.89
N CYS A 331 4.93 8.32 3.52
CA CYS A 331 3.94 8.08 4.56
C CYS A 331 2.67 7.41 4.00
N THR A 332 2.30 7.69 2.75
CA THR A 332 1.20 6.96 2.10
C THR A 332 1.55 5.48 1.94
N ALA A 333 2.76 5.17 1.50
CA ALA A 333 3.23 3.79 1.34
C ALA A 333 3.33 3.05 2.69
N GLU A 334 3.85 3.70 3.74
CA GLU A 334 3.95 3.12 5.09
C GLU A 334 2.56 2.83 5.69
N LEU A 335 1.62 3.77 5.56
CA LEU A 335 0.24 3.56 6.03
C LEU A 335 -0.46 2.44 5.24
N TYR A 336 -0.20 2.34 3.95
CA TYR A 336 -0.71 1.25 3.11
C TYR A 336 -0.13 -0.10 3.56
N GLY A 337 1.19 -0.18 3.77
CA GLY A 337 1.85 -1.38 4.31
C GLY A 337 1.29 -1.78 5.67
N GLY A 338 1.15 -0.82 6.60
CA GLY A 338 0.54 -1.06 7.91
C GLY A 338 -0.87 -1.63 7.80
N TRP A 339 -1.69 -1.11 6.87
CA TRP A 339 -3.00 -1.71 6.56
C TRP A 339 -2.87 -3.15 6.07
N MET A 340 -2.01 -3.40 5.08
CA MET A 340 -1.82 -4.75 4.50
C MET A 340 -1.20 -5.75 5.48
N THR A 341 -0.55 -5.29 6.55
CA THR A 341 -0.11 -6.16 7.64
C THR A 341 -1.31 -6.69 8.42
N PHE A 342 -2.26 -5.84 8.82
CA PHE A 342 -3.30 -6.19 9.79
C PHE A 342 -4.67 -6.49 9.20
N ALA A 343 -5.08 -5.83 8.13
CA ALA A 343 -6.42 -5.99 7.57
C ALA A 343 -6.67 -7.38 6.98
N PRO A 344 -5.73 -8.05 6.30
CA PRO A 344 -5.93 -9.45 5.89
C PRO A 344 -6.14 -10.39 7.09
N GLU A 345 -5.43 -10.16 8.21
CA GLU A 345 -5.65 -10.93 9.43
C GLU A 345 -6.99 -10.61 10.08
N TRP A 346 -7.40 -9.35 10.10
CA TRP A 346 -8.72 -9.00 10.61
C TRP A 346 -9.83 -9.72 9.84
N LEU A 347 -9.71 -9.80 8.51
CA LEU A 347 -10.65 -10.52 7.65
C LEU A 347 -10.64 -12.04 7.86
N SER A 348 -9.50 -12.62 8.24
CA SER A 348 -9.35 -14.06 8.52
C SER A 348 -9.64 -14.45 9.97
N GLY A 349 -10.02 -13.50 10.83
CA GLY A 349 -10.31 -13.72 12.25
C GLY A 349 -9.07 -13.67 13.16
N SER A 350 -7.97 -13.10 12.67
CA SER A 350 -6.71 -12.83 13.39
C SER A 350 -6.06 -14.09 13.95
N GLN A 351 -6.13 -15.18 13.19
CA GLN A 351 -5.69 -16.51 13.60
C GLN A 351 -4.19 -16.59 13.84
N ASN A 352 -3.40 -15.73 13.17
CA ASN A 352 -1.95 -15.68 13.35
C ASN A 352 -1.52 -14.73 14.48
N LEU A 353 -2.42 -13.88 14.99
CA LEU A 353 -2.11 -12.87 15.99
C LEU A 353 -2.32 -13.41 17.41
N ASN A 354 -1.30 -13.30 18.26
CA ASN A 354 -1.40 -13.65 19.67
C ASN A 354 -2.05 -12.51 20.47
N THR A 355 -3.37 -12.55 20.54
CA THR A 355 -4.19 -11.57 21.27
C THR A 355 -4.49 -11.97 22.72
N GLY A 356 -4.15 -13.20 23.12
CA GLY A 356 -4.38 -13.72 24.47
C GLY A 356 -3.32 -13.31 25.48
N ASP A 357 -2.10 -13.02 25.03
CA ASP A 357 -1.00 -12.54 25.87
C ASP A 357 -0.95 -11.00 25.88
N ALA A 358 -1.00 -10.40 27.08
CA ALA A 358 -1.06 -8.95 27.23
C ALA A 358 0.19 -8.23 26.71
N PHE A 359 1.37 -8.85 26.79
CA PHE A 359 2.61 -8.24 26.31
C PHE A 359 2.62 -8.23 24.78
N TYR A 360 2.27 -9.35 24.13
CA TYR A 360 2.20 -9.39 22.67
C TYR A 360 1.08 -8.51 22.11
N LEU A 361 -0.10 -8.51 22.73
CA LEU A 361 -1.21 -7.66 22.30
C LEU A 361 -0.87 -6.17 22.45
N TRP A 362 -0.53 -5.72 23.65
CA TRP A 362 -0.44 -4.28 23.92
C TRP A 362 0.89 -3.66 23.52
N VAL A 363 2.00 -4.40 23.62
CA VAL A 363 3.32 -3.87 23.27
C VAL A 363 3.64 -4.13 21.80
N TYR A 364 3.65 -5.40 21.37
CA TYR A 364 4.12 -5.76 20.02
C TYR A 364 3.09 -5.37 18.96
N LEU A 365 1.84 -5.78 19.12
CA LEU A 365 0.80 -5.55 18.11
C LEU A 365 0.26 -4.13 18.18
N PHE A 366 -0.15 -3.64 19.35
CA PHE A 366 -0.77 -2.32 19.47
C PHE A 366 0.25 -1.18 19.50
N PHE A 367 1.08 -1.07 20.55
CA PHE A 367 1.90 0.12 20.80
C PHE A 367 2.92 0.37 19.69
N LEU A 368 3.71 -0.66 19.32
CA LEU A 368 4.70 -0.50 18.26
C LEU A 368 4.00 -0.06 16.98
N ASN A 369 3.10 -0.84 16.39
CA ASN A 369 2.48 -0.49 15.10
C ASN A 369 1.70 0.84 15.11
N THR A 370 1.10 1.23 16.24
CA THR A 370 0.36 2.49 16.35
C THR A 370 1.26 3.73 16.16
N ILE A 371 2.55 3.65 16.50
CA ILE A 371 3.52 4.73 16.23
C ILE A 371 3.72 4.93 14.72
N TRP A 372 3.78 3.84 13.96
CA TRP A 372 3.89 3.83 12.49
C TRP A 372 2.59 4.27 11.81
N VAL A 373 1.52 4.53 12.56
CA VAL A 373 0.31 5.18 12.06
C VAL A 373 0.32 6.68 12.40
N PHE A 374 0.54 7.02 13.68
CA PHE A 374 0.43 8.41 14.12
C PHE A 374 1.51 9.32 13.56
N VAL A 375 2.77 8.86 13.49
CA VAL A 375 3.87 9.69 12.99
C VAL A 375 3.70 9.98 11.49
N PRO A 376 3.43 8.99 10.62
CA PRO A 376 3.13 9.26 9.21
C PRO A 376 1.93 10.18 9.00
N ILE A 377 0.82 10.01 9.74
CA ILE A 377 -0.34 10.92 9.64
C ILE A 377 0.05 12.36 10.01
N TRP A 378 0.84 12.55 11.07
CA TRP A 378 1.31 13.87 11.46
C TRP A 378 2.22 14.50 10.38
N LEU A 379 3.15 13.73 9.80
CA LEU A 379 4.04 14.16 8.73
C LEU A 379 3.26 14.53 7.44
N MET A 380 2.26 13.74 7.10
CA MET A 380 1.34 14.01 6.00
C MET A 380 0.55 15.29 6.24
N PHE A 381 0.06 15.51 7.46
CA PHE A 381 -0.66 16.73 7.83
C PHE A 381 0.22 17.98 7.76
N ASP A 382 1.45 17.90 8.26
CA ASP A 382 2.42 19.00 8.16
C ASP A 382 2.71 19.35 6.69
N SER A 383 2.97 18.33 5.87
CA SER A 383 3.22 18.48 4.43
C SER A 383 2.02 19.01 3.68
N TYR A 384 0.79 18.59 4.03
CA TYR A 384 -0.44 19.16 3.48
C TYR A 384 -0.53 20.66 3.75
N ARG A 385 -0.32 21.08 5.01
CA ARG A 385 -0.42 22.50 5.38
C ARG A 385 0.61 23.33 4.64
N TYR A 386 1.84 22.83 4.50
CA TYR A 386 2.89 23.50 3.74
C TYR A 386 2.50 23.64 2.26
N ILE A 387 2.23 22.54 1.57
CA ILE A 387 1.94 22.52 0.14
C ILE A 387 0.67 23.31 -0.19
N ALA A 388 -0.43 23.06 0.51
CA ALA A 388 -1.70 23.73 0.23
C ALA A 388 -1.59 25.25 0.45
N ARG A 389 -0.88 25.70 1.50
CA ARG A 389 -0.66 27.13 1.75
C ARG A 389 0.19 27.74 0.65
N SER A 390 1.34 27.15 0.34
CA SER A 390 2.28 27.66 -0.65
C SER A 390 1.64 27.79 -2.04
N LEU A 391 0.91 26.76 -2.48
CA LEU A 391 0.24 26.77 -3.77
C LEU A 391 -0.92 27.78 -3.84
N ARG A 392 -1.73 27.92 -2.78
CA ARG A 392 -2.81 28.92 -2.74
C ARG A 392 -2.28 30.35 -2.75
N VAL A 393 -1.14 30.61 -2.09
CA VAL A 393 -0.47 31.91 -2.13
C VAL A 393 0.01 32.22 -3.55
N LEU A 394 0.67 31.25 -4.20
CA LEU A 394 1.13 31.39 -5.59
C LEU A 394 -0.04 31.66 -6.54
N GLN A 395 -1.11 30.85 -6.46
CA GLN A 395 -2.30 31.01 -7.30
C GLN A 395 -2.96 32.38 -7.10
N LYS A 396 -3.04 32.88 -5.86
CA LYS A 396 -3.57 34.23 -5.58
C LYS A 396 -2.70 35.31 -6.24
N ALA A 397 -1.38 35.19 -6.14
CA ALA A 397 -0.45 36.14 -6.75
C ALA A 397 -0.54 36.12 -8.29
N GLU A 398 -0.69 34.96 -8.91
CA GLU A 398 -0.87 34.83 -10.35
C GLU A 398 -2.19 35.41 -10.84
N ARG A 399 -3.28 35.20 -10.09
CA ARG A 399 -4.58 35.81 -10.41
C ARG A 399 -4.52 37.34 -10.30
N ALA A 400 -3.85 37.87 -9.28
CA ALA A 400 -3.68 39.31 -9.12
C ALA A 400 -2.84 39.96 -10.23
N LYS A 401 -1.96 39.22 -10.90
CA LYS A 401 -1.21 39.70 -12.09
C LYS A 401 -2.03 39.72 -13.38
N LYS A 402 -3.14 38.98 -13.43
CA LYS A 402 -4.02 38.84 -14.60
C LYS A 402 -5.26 39.74 -14.54
N ALA A 403 -5.59 40.25 -13.35
CA ALA A 403 -6.63 41.24 -13.11
C ALA A 403 -6.03 42.65 -13.26
#